data_AF-A0A9D3ZJX1-F1
#
_entry.id   AF-A0A9D3ZJX1-F1
#
_cell.length_a   1.000
_cell.length_b   1.000
_cell.length_c   1.000
_cell.angle_alpha   90.00
_cell.angle_beta   90.00
_cell.angle_gamma   90.00
#
_symmetry.space_group_name_H-M   'P 1'
#
loop_
_entity.id
_entity.type
_entity.pdbx_description
1 polymer ?
#
loop_
_entity_poly.entity_id
_entity_poly.type
_entity_poly.pdbx_seq_one_letter_code
_entity_poly.pdbx_strand_id
1 'polypeptide(L)'
;MMHPLIDFYKEGDLLTTTKKAQALEEDRSNVAALIKEIKERSRKFTEIIVRFAPRLANRMTHAMTEEGREFLVPVYLIEEVPIRVEKEVAKDRRE
;
A
#
# COMPACT_ATOMS: atom_id res chain seq x y z
N MET A 1 26.08 -0.85 16.18
CA MET A 1 25.72 -0.53 14.78
C MET A 1 24.29 -0.01 14.82
N MET A 2 24.10 1.29 14.62
CA MET A 2 22.79 1.94 14.78
C MET A 2 22.05 1.81 13.44
N HIS A 3 21.02 0.96 13.38
CA HIS A 3 20.14 0.92 12.19
C HIS A 3 19.42 2.26 12.08
N PRO A 4 19.32 2.87 10.88
CA PRO A 4 18.51 4.06 10.70
C PRO A 4 17.07 3.73 11.12
N LEU A 5 16.47 4.61 11.93
CA LEU A 5 15.06 4.52 12.28
C LEU A 5 14.29 4.86 11.01
N ILE A 6 13.85 3.83 10.27
CA ILE A 6 13.01 4.01 9.10
C ILE A 6 11.58 3.97 9.60
N ASP A 7 10.93 5.12 9.55
CA ASP A 7 9.50 5.23 9.76
C ASP A 7 8.79 4.91 8.43
N PHE A 8 7.76 4.06 8.48
CA PHE A 8 7.02 3.65 7.30
C PHE A 8 5.61 4.23 7.33
N TYR A 9 5.33 5.10 6.36
CA TYR A 9 4.04 5.74 6.20
C TYR A 9 3.27 5.09 5.05
N LYS A 10 2.01 4.71 5.31
CA LYS A 10 1.13 4.13 4.31
C LYS A 10 -0.25 4.76 4.36
N GLU A 11 -0.73 5.18 3.19
CA GLU A 11 -2.12 5.57 2.98
C GLU A 11 -2.86 4.53 2.14
N GLY A 12 -4.15 4.37 2.39
CA GLY A 12 -5.00 3.52 1.58
C GLY A 12 -6.47 3.67 1.91
N ASP A 13 -7.32 3.24 0.99
CA ASP A 13 -8.78 3.35 1.08
C ASP A 13 -9.46 2.09 1.62
N LEU A 14 -8.68 1.05 1.96
CA LEU A 14 -9.21 -0.19 2.53
C LEU A 14 -9.15 -0.20 4.07
N LEU A 15 -10.14 0.45 4.69
CA LEU A 15 -10.21 0.62 6.15
C LEU A 15 -10.14 -0.71 6.92
N THR A 16 -10.73 -1.78 6.40
CA THR A 16 -10.76 -3.10 7.03
C THR A 16 -9.37 -3.73 7.12
N THR A 17 -8.59 -3.69 6.05
CA THR A 17 -7.20 -4.22 6.03
C THR A 17 -6.29 -3.38 6.92
N THR A 18 -6.44 -2.05 6.90
CA THR A 18 -5.71 -1.14 7.80
C THR A 18 -5.95 -1.51 9.27
N LYS A 19 -7.22 -1.64 9.67
CA LYS A 19 -7.57 -2.03 11.05
C LYS A 19 -7.03 -3.41 11.42
N LYS A 20 -7.13 -4.40 10.53
CA LYS A 20 -6.61 -5.76 10.75
C LYS A 20 -5.10 -5.81 10.92
N ALA A 21 -4.36 -5.01 10.16
CA ALA A 21 -2.91 -4.91 10.25
C ALA A 21 -2.46 -4.32 11.60
N GLN A 22 -3.25 -3.40 12.17
CA GLN A 22 -2.97 -2.75 13.45
C GLN A 22 -3.55 -3.49 14.67
N ALA A 23 -4.54 -4.36 14.46
CA ALA A 23 -5.16 -5.15 15.51
C ALA A 23 -4.14 -6.08 16.19
N LEU A 24 -4.27 -6.27 17.51
CA LEU A 24 -3.42 -7.22 18.25
C LEU A 24 -3.90 -8.65 18.05
N GLU A 25 -5.18 -8.81 17.74
CA GLU A 25 -5.84 -10.07 17.53
C GLU A 25 -5.35 -10.78 16.26
N GLU A 26 -5.44 -12.10 16.30
CA GLU A 26 -5.21 -12.93 15.12
C GLU A 26 -6.34 -12.75 14.13
N ASP A 27 -6.00 -12.48 12.86
CA ASP A 27 -6.99 -12.40 11.81
C ASP A 27 -7.41 -13.81 11.39
N ARG A 28 -8.72 -14.07 11.35
CA ARG A 28 -9.33 -15.33 10.92
C ARG A 28 -10.03 -15.22 9.56
N SER A 29 -9.83 -14.10 8.87
CA SER A 29 -10.37 -13.91 7.52
C SER A 29 -9.62 -14.73 6.48
N ASN A 30 -10.17 -14.79 5.26
CA ASN A 30 -9.50 -15.40 4.11
C ASN A 30 -8.20 -14.69 3.70
N VAL A 31 -7.94 -13.48 4.20
CA VAL A 31 -6.69 -12.72 3.96
C VAL A 31 -5.72 -12.77 5.13
N ALA A 32 -5.96 -13.63 6.13
CA ALA A 32 -5.14 -13.75 7.33
C ALA A 32 -3.65 -13.95 7.04
N ALA A 33 -3.31 -14.74 6.02
CA ALA A 33 -1.92 -14.95 5.59
C ALA A 33 -1.24 -13.62 5.19
N LEU A 34 -1.94 -12.77 4.43
CA LEU A 34 -1.44 -11.46 4.01
C LEU A 34 -1.33 -10.51 5.20
N ILE A 35 -2.30 -10.51 6.12
CA ILE A 35 -2.24 -9.70 7.34
C ILE A 35 -1.05 -10.10 8.22
N LYS A 36 -0.79 -11.41 8.35
CA LYS A 36 0.36 -11.92 9.09
C LYS A 36 1.67 -11.47 8.45
N GLU A 37 1.80 -11.60 7.13
CA GLU A 37 3.00 -11.15 6.42
C GLU A 37 3.23 -9.64 6.56
N ILE A 38 2.16 -8.83 6.47
CA ILE A 38 2.22 -7.38 6.73
C ILE A 38 2.77 -7.14 8.13
N LYS A 39 2.17 -7.76 9.17
CA LYS A 39 2.61 -7.62 10.56
C LYS A 39 4.06 -8.05 10.78
N GLU A 40 4.53 -9.09 10.10
CA GLU A 40 5.92 -9.55 10.20
C GLU A 40 6.90 -8.59 9.53
N ARG A 41 6.60 -8.13 8.31
CA ARG A 41 7.42 -7.14 7.61
C ARG A 41 7.45 -5.80 8.35
N SER A 42 6.33 -5.46 8.99
CA SER A 42 6.17 -4.27 9.83
C SER A 42 7.19 -4.19 10.97
N ARG A 43 7.61 -5.31 11.56
CA ARG A 43 8.57 -5.33 12.67
C ARG A 43 9.96 -4.78 12.31
N LYS A 44 10.25 -4.58 11.03
CA LYS A 44 11.51 -4.01 10.55
C LYS A 44 11.57 -2.49 10.66
N PHE A 45 10.43 -1.85 10.89
CA PHE A 45 10.31 -0.40 11.00
C PHE A 45 10.14 0.00 12.47
N THR A 46 10.68 1.16 12.82
CA THR A 46 10.55 1.72 14.18
C THR A 46 9.11 2.10 14.46
N GLU A 47 8.48 2.76 13.48
CA GLU A 47 7.10 3.19 13.54
C GLU A 47 6.41 2.91 12.20
N ILE A 48 5.13 2.51 12.29
CA ILE A 48 4.27 2.38 11.12
C ILE A 48 3.01 3.18 11.32
N ILE A 49 2.85 4.18 10.47
CA ILE A 49 1.67 5.02 10.44
C ILE A 49 0.85 4.57 9.24
N VAL A 50 -0.29 3.95 9.52
CA VAL A 50 -1.28 3.63 8.48
C VAL A 50 -2.45 4.58 8.62
N ARG A 51 -2.73 5.36 7.57
CA ARG A 51 -3.88 6.26 7.52
C ARG A 51 -4.88 5.82 6.46
N PHE A 52 -6.15 6.03 6.79
CA PHE A 52 -7.21 5.89 5.81
C PHE A 52 -7.26 7.15 4.94
N ALA A 53 -7.20 6.95 3.62
CA ALA A 53 -7.43 7.99 2.62
C ALA A 53 -8.71 7.65 1.84
N PRO A 54 -9.63 8.60 1.59
CA PRO A 54 -10.77 8.36 0.74
C PRO A 54 -10.33 7.85 -0.64
N ARG A 55 -11.16 7.04 -1.30
CA ARG A 55 -10.86 6.50 -2.65
C ARG A 55 -10.50 7.58 -3.67
N LEU A 56 -11.05 8.78 -3.51
CA LEU A 56 -10.73 9.95 -4.31
C LEU A 56 -9.27 10.38 -4.18
N ALA A 57 -8.67 10.26 -3.01
CA ALA A 57 -7.26 10.53 -2.76
C ALA A 57 -6.36 9.34 -3.17
N ASN A 58 -6.92 8.13 -3.31
CA ASN A 58 -6.18 6.93 -3.70
C ASN A 58 -6.30 6.58 -5.21
N ARG A 59 -6.59 7.58 -6.06
CA ARG A 59 -6.88 7.38 -7.49
C ARG A 59 -5.71 6.80 -8.28
N MET A 60 -4.49 7.25 -7.99
CA MET A 60 -3.27 6.73 -8.62
C MET A 60 -3.11 5.23 -8.37
N THR A 61 -3.28 4.77 -7.12
CA THR A 61 -3.22 3.34 -6.78
C THR A 61 -4.29 2.54 -7.53
N HIS A 62 -5.48 3.11 -7.71
CA HIS A 62 -6.53 2.46 -8.47
C HIS A 62 -6.16 2.28 -9.95
N ALA A 63 -5.68 3.36 -10.59
CA ALA A 63 -5.22 3.32 -11.98
C ALA A 63 -4.06 2.32 -12.18
N MET A 64 -3.10 2.28 -11.24
CA MET A 64 -2.03 1.29 -11.23
C MET A 64 -2.55 -0.14 -11.09
N THR A 65 -3.59 -0.34 -10.27
CA THR A 65 -4.20 -1.67 -10.09
C THR A 65 -4.93 -2.12 -11.34
N GLU A 66 -5.63 -1.21 -12.03
CA GLU A 66 -6.32 -1.51 -13.28
C GLU A 66 -5.33 -1.86 -14.39
N GLU A 67 -4.28 -1.07 -14.56
CA GLU A 67 -3.21 -1.38 -15.52
C GLU A 67 -2.51 -2.70 -15.17
N GLY A 68 -2.32 -2.96 -13.88
CA GLY A 68 -1.76 -4.19 -13.34
C GLY A 68 -2.51 -5.46 -13.77
N ARG A 69 -3.82 -5.38 -14.02
CA ARG A 69 -4.65 -6.54 -14.40
C ARG A 69 -4.36 -7.07 -15.80
N GLU A 70 -3.80 -6.24 -16.67
CA GLU A 70 -3.43 -6.63 -18.03
C GLU A 70 -2.18 -7.53 -18.05
N PHE A 71 -1.43 -7.57 -16.95
CA PHE A 71 -0.25 -8.44 -16.84
C PHE A 71 -0.63 -9.82 -16.31
N LEU A 72 -0.15 -10.87 -17.00
CA LEU A 72 -0.36 -12.27 -16.62
C LEU A 72 0.42 -12.69 -15.36
N VAL A 73 1.39 -11.89 -14.93
CA VAL A 73 2.25 -12.14 -13.79
C VAL A 73 2.36 -10.88 -12.93
N PRO A 74 2.66 -10.99 -11.63
CA PRO A 74 2.95 -9.82 -10.80
C PRO A 74 4.12 -9.01 -11.37
N VAL A 75 3.90 -7.72 -11.62
CA VAL A 75 4.91 -6.78 -12.13
C VAL A 75 5.22 -5.73 -11.06
N TYR A 76 6.51 -5.46 -10.84
CA TYR A 76 6.98 -4.40 -9.97
C TYR A 76 7.63 -3.32 -10.82
N LEU A 77 6.99 -2.16 -10.91
CA LEU A 77 7.49 -1.01 -11.64
C LEU A 77 8.25 -0.11 -10.67
N ILE A 78 9.55 0.09 -10.93
CA ILE A 78 10.45 0.80 -10.01
C ILE A 78 10.77 2.20 -10.54
N GLU A 79 11.05 2.32 -11.85
CA GLU A 79 11.51 3.58 -12.45
C GLU A 79 10.46 4.25 -13.34
N GLU A 80 9.55 3.46 -13.93
CA GLU A 80 8.59 3.96 -14.93
C GLU A 80 7.14 3.76 -14.47
N VAL A 81 6.32 4.77 -14.73
CA VAL A 81 4.86 4.67 -14.56
C VAL A 81 4.26 4.31 -15.92
N PRO A 82 3.29 3.39 -16.01
CA PRO A 82 2.64 3.09 -17.27
C PRO A 82 1.98 4.34 -17.88
N ILE A 83 2.06 4.48 -19.20
CA ILE A 83 1.54 5.64 -19.96
C ILE A 83 0.08 5.96 -19.59
N ARG A 84 -0.73 4.94 -19.35
CA ARG A 84 -2.15 5.09 -18.99
C ARG A 84 -2.38 5.71 -17.61
N VAL A 85 -1.39 5.63 -16.72
CA VAL A 85 -1.43 6.16 -15.36
C VAL A 85 -0.77 7.54 -15.25
N GLU A 86 0.06 7.96 -16.21
CA GLU A 86 0.75 9.26 -16.20
C GLU A 86 -0.18 10.46 -15.99
N LYS A 87 -1.40 10.40 -16.55
CA LYS A 87 -2.39 11.48 -16.39
C LYS A 87 -2.83 11.65 -14.94
N GLU A 88 -2.96 10.56 -14.19
CA GLU A 88 -3.31 10.60 -12.77
C GLU A 88 -2.12 11.07 -11.93
N VAL A 89 -0.90 10.64 -12.26
CA VAL A 89 0.33 11.17 -11.62
C VAL A 89 0.48 12.68 -11.81
N ALA A 90 0.18 13.18 -13.01
CA ALA A 90 0.24 14.61 -13.30
C ALA A 90 -0.81 15.42 -12.54
N LYS A 91 -1.96 14.82 -12.18
CA LYS A 91 -2.98 15.47 -11.34
C LYS A 91 -2.53 15.51 -9.87
N ASP A 92 -2.00 14.39 -9.38
CA ASP A 92 -1.50 14.23 -8.01
C ASP A 92 -0.36 15.21 -7.69
N ARG A 93 0.57 15.43 -8.62
CA ARG A 93 1.68 16.40 -8.46
C ARG A 93 1.25 17.87 -8.37
N ARG A 94 0.01 18.21 -8.73
CA ARG A 94 -0.49 19.59 -8.78
C ARG A 94 -1.34 19.97 -7.56
N GLU A 95 -1.61 19.04 -6.66
CA GLU A 95 -2.24 19.25 -5.36
C GLU A 95 -1.19 19.41 -4.26
#